data_AF-A0A015L674-F1
#
_entry.id   AF-A0A015L674-F1
#
_cell.length_a   1.000
_cell.length_b   1.000
_cell.length_c   1.000
_cell.angle_alpha   90.00
_cell.angle_beta   90.00
_cell.angle_gamma   90.00
#
_symmetry.space_group_name_H-M   'P 1'
#
loop_
_entity.id
_entity.type
_entity.pdbx_description
1 polymer ?
#
loop_
_entity_poly.entity_id
_entity_poly.type
_entity_poly.pdbx_seq_one_letter_code
_entity_poly.pdbx_strand_id
1 'polypeptide(L)'
;MKSNKSQLWDEELKCLFLRQRDPSGAILDSFIRLVCGYKPYTEEAKSIMRVSRKRLGDYRNKLNTSIAKLVQEFKELKQREQQRVPALPSQSSIDQYIDEAVVAKKILQRYIASTNEAELKRNGSFIKLVQFIRECFKIHYRNKDVKKVKELDALTKDLFIPSRSGRNLASSLVLE
;
A
#
# COMPACT_ATOMS: atom_id res chain seq x y z
N MET A 1 -13.10 6.30 -26.23
CA MET A 1 -11.67 5.94 -25.99
C MET A 1 -10.99 6.61 -24.77
N LYS A 2 -11.54 7.65 -24.12
CA LYS A 2 -10.93 8.27 -22.91
C LYS A 2 -11.06 7.44 -21.61
N SER A 3 -12.04 6.54 -21.54
CA SER A 3 -12.33 5.73 -20.32
C SER A 3 -11.20 4.77 -19.91
N ASN A 4 -10.61 4.05 -20.89
CA ASN A 4 -9.64 2.98 -20.59
C ASN A 4 -8.30 3.49 -20.04
N LYS A 5 -7.82 4.67 -20.47
CA LYS A 5 -6.54 5.22 -19.99
C LYS A 5 -6.63 5.72 -18.54
N SER A 6 -7.75 6.33 -18.17
CA SER A 6 -7.98 6.78 -16.79
C SER A 6 -8.11 5.61 -15.82
N GLN A 7 -8.81 4.54 -16.24
CA GLN A 7 -8.94 3.31 -15.47
C GLN A 7 -7.59 2.62 -15.29
N LEU A 8 -6.81 2.48 -16.37
CA LEU A 8 -5.48 1.88 -16.30
C LEU A 8 -4.54 2.69 -15.38
N TRP A 9 -4.56 4.02 -15.48
CA TRP A 9 -3.77 4.87 -14.59
C TRP A 9 -4.17 4.71 -13.11
N ASP A 10 -5.46 4.67 -12.78
CA ASP A 10 -5.90 4.45 -11.39
C ASP A 10 -5.52 3.06 -10.87
N GLU A 11 -5.60 2.03 -11.72
CA GLU A 11 -5.19 0.67 -11.39
C GLU A 11 -3.68 0.59 -11.11
N GLU A 12 -2.86 1.07 -12.04
CA GLU A 12 -1.40 1.04 -11.93
C GLU A 12 -0.90 1.95 -10.79
N LEU A 13 -1.57 3.06 -10.50
CA LEU A 13 -1.20 3.93 -9.37
C LEU A 13 -1.40 3.22 -8.02
N LYS A 14 -2.44 2.37 -7.89
CA LYS A 14 -2.62 1.54 -6.69
C LYS A 14 -1.59 0.42 -6.61
N CYS A 15 -1.19 -0.14 -7.76
CA CYS A 15 -0.11 -1.13 -7.80
C CYS A 15 1.22 -0.49 -7.38
N LEU A 16 1.52 0.72 -7.85
CA LEU A 16 2.68 1.50 -7.40
C LEU A 16 2.62 1.75 -5.90
N PHE A 17 1.46 2.15 -5.36
CA PHE A 17 1.29 2.39 -3.92
C PHE A 17 1.58 1.15 -3.05
N LEU A 18 1.28 -0.06 -3.54
CA LEU A 18 1.63 -1.30 -2.85
C LEU A 18 3.15 -1.57 -2.81
N ARG A 19 3.92 -0.98 -3.72
CA ARG A 19 5.39 -1.07 -3.74
C ARG A 19 6.05 0.07 -2.96
N GLN A 20 5.61 1.31 -3.19
CA GLN A 20 6.19 2.51 -2.59
C GLN A 20 5.12 3.57 -2.34
N ARG A 21 5.01 4.03 -1.09
CA ARG A 21 3.92 4.93 -0.68
C ARG A 21 4.25 6.41 -0.87
N ASP A 22 5.54 6.76 -0.95
CA ASP A 22 6.01 8.14 -1.17
C ASP A 22 7.04 8.21 -2.31
N PRO A 23 6.65 7.87 -3.55
CA PRO A 23 7.57 7.89 -4.69
C PRO A 23 8.08 9.30 -4.98
N SER A 24 9.35 9.39 -5.40
CA SER A 24 9.99 10.65 -5.79
C SER A 24 9.32 11.27 -7.03
N GLY A 25 9.60 12.54 -7.30
CA GLY A 25 9.12 13.20 -8.52
C GLY A 25 9.57 12.49 -9.79
N ALA A 26 10.82 12.00 -9.82
CA ALA A 26 11.40 11.28 -10.95
C ALA A 26 10.72 9.93 -11.20
N ILE A 27 10.39 9.19 -10.12
CA ILE A 27 9.60 7.96 -10.23
C ILE A 27 8.21 8.24 -10.78
N LEU A 28 7.54 9.30 -10.31
CA LEU A 28 6.23 9.67 -10.82
C LEU A 28 6.26 10.15 -12.27
N ASP A 29 7.30 10.87 -12.70
CA ASP A 29 7.48 11.24 -14.10
C ASP A 29 7.66 10.00 -14.99
N SER A 30 8.46 9.03 -14.53
CA SER A 30 8.66 7.74 -15.19
C SER A 30 7.35 6.93 -15.28
N PHE A 31 6.59 6.90 -14.19
CA PHE A 31 5.27 6.27 -14.13
C PHE A 31 4.29 6.91 -15.12
N ILE A 32 4.19 8.24 -15.16
CA ILE A 32 3.28 8.96 -16.06
C ILE A 32 3.67 8.73 -17.52
N ARG A 33 4.97 8.75 -17.83
CA ARG A 33 5.45 8.43 -19.17
C ARG A 33 5.06 7.01 -19.57
N LEU A 34 5.28 6.04 -18.69
CA LEU A 34 5.03 4.63 -18.96
C LEU A 34 3.53 4.30 -19.09
N VAL A 35 2.70 4.84 -18.19
CA VAL A 35 1.28 4.47 -18.09
C VAL A 35 0.38 5.36 -18.94
N CYS A 36 0.68 6.66 -19.00
CA CYS A 36 -0.16 7.63 -19.69
C CYS A 36 0.38 8.03 -21.07
N GLY A 37 1.68 7.83 -21.32
CA GLY A 37 2.34 8.16 -22.58
C GLY A 37 2.72 9.64 -22.72
N TYR A 38 2.67 10.43 -21.65
CA TYR A 38 3.04 11.84 -21.67
C TYR A 38 4.52 12.03 -21.34
N LYS A 39 5.18 12.92 -22.10
CA LYS A 39 6.55 13.35 -21.75
C LYS A 39 6.50 14.15 -20.44
N PRO A 40 7.53 14.08 -19.59
CA PRO A 40 7.61 14.93 -18.40
C PRO A 40 7.44 16.41 -18.74
N TYR A 41 6.88 17.18 -17.81
CA TYR A 41 6.71 18.63 -17.88
C TYR A 41 5.74 19.18 -18.95
N THR A 42 5.03 18.34 -19.72
CA THR A 42 3.87 18.84 -20.48
C THR A 42 2.72 19.23 -19.53
N GLU A 43 1.79 20.06 -19.98
CA GLU A 43 0.65 20.47 -19.15
C GLU A 43 -0.22 19.27 -18.72
N GLU A 44 -0.37 18.26 -19.58
CA GLU A 44 -1.05 17.02 -19.25
C GLU A 44 -0.29 16.24 -18.18
N ALA A 45 1.04 16.11 -18.31
CA ALA A 45 1.86 15.42 -17.32
C ALA A 45 1.83 16.12 -15.96
N LYS A 46 1.92 17.46 -15.93
CA LYS A 46 1.80 18.26 -14.69
C LYS A 46 0.44 18.08 -14.04
N SER A 47 -0.64 18.06 -14.84
CA SER A 47 -2.01 17.82 -14.34
C SER A 47 -2.13 16.42 -13.71
N ILE A 48 -1.69 15.37 -14.40
CA ILE A 48 -1.74 13.99 -13.89
C ILE A 48 -0.83 13.81 -12.68
N MET A 49 0.35 14.42 -12.67
CA MET A 49 1.27 14.44 -11.53
C MET A 49 0.61 15.01 -10.28
N ARG A 50 -0.06 16.16 -10.41
CA ARG A 50 -0.78 16.81 -9.30
C ARG A 50 -1.87 15.89 -8.73
N VAL A 51 -2.67 15.27 -9.60
CA VAL A 51 -3.74 14.36 -9.16
C VAL A 51 -3.15 13.08 -8.54
N SER A 52 -2.07 12.53 -9.11
CA SER A 52 -1.39 11.34 -8.59
C SER A 52 -0.86 11.56 -7.18
N ARG A 53 -0.16 12.68 -6.94
CA ARG A 53 0.34 13.06 -5.60
C ARG A 53 -0.78 13.20 -4.58
N LYS A 54 -1.90 13.85 -4.98
CA LYS A 54 -3.08 13.97 -4.13
C LYS A 54 -3.64 12.59 -3.74
N ARG A 55 -3.83 11.71 -4.73
CA ARG A 55 -4.33 10.34 -4.49
C ARG A 55 -3.40 9.53 -3.58
N LEU A 56 -2.09 9.60 -3.79
CA LEU A 56 -1.11 8.92 -2.94
C LEU A 56 -1.12 9.49 -1.51
N GLY A 57 -1.32 10.79 -1.34
CA GLY A 57 -1.61 11.41 -0.03
C GLY A 57 -2.84 10.80 0.64
N ASP A 58 -3.96 10.71 -0.08
CA ASP A 58 -5.20 10.11 0.42
C ASP A 58 -5.02 8.62 0.76
N TYR A 59 -4.28 7.87 -0.04
CA TYR A 59 -4.01 6.45 0.18
C TYR A 59 -3.20 6.23 1.45
N ARG A 60 -2.15 7.01 1.67
CA ARG A 60 -1.36 6.99 2.92
C ARG A 60 -2.20 7.33 4.14
N ASN A 61 -3.02 8.38 4.05
CA ASN A 61 -3.90 8.77 5.15
C ASN A 61 -4.88 7.66 5.51
N LYS A 62 -5.50 7.03 4.50
CA LYS A 62 -6.40 5.89 4.71
C LYS A 62 -5.69 4.69 5.32
N LEU A 63 -4.51 4.33 4.81
CA LEU A 63 -3.71 3.22 5.33
C LEU A 63 -3.40 3.42 6.83
N ASN A 64 -2.82 4.57 7.19
CA ASN A 64 -2.48 4.88 8.59
C ASN A 64 -3.71 4.91 9.51
N THR A 65 -4.83 5.46 9.03
CA THR A 65 -6.09 5.46 9.79
C THR A 65 -6.62 4.04 10.01
N SER A 66 -6.61 3.19 8.98
CA SER A 66 -7.03 1.79 9.10
C SER A 66 -6.15 1.00 10.08
N ILE A 67 -4.84 1.22 10.05
CA ILE A 67 -3.91 0.56 10.99
C ILE A 67 -4.13 1.08 12.41
N ALA A 68 -4.30 2.38 12.61
CA ALA A 68 -4.58 2.95 13.94
C ALA A 68 -5.89 2.41 14.51
N LYS A 69 -6.92 2.25 13.68
CA LYS A 69 -8.18 1.60 14.08
C LYS A 69 -7.96 0.15 14.47
N LEU A 70 -7.17 -0.60 13.69
CA LEU A 70 -6.82 -2.00 13.99
C LEU A 70 -6.07 -2.13 15.32
N VAL A 71 -5.17 -1.20 15.64
CA VAL A 71 -4.49 -1.13 16.96
C VAL A 71 -5.50 -0.91 18.09
N GLN A 72 -6.46 -0.02 17.91
CA GLN A 72 -7.49 0.26 18.90
C GLN A 72 -8.39 -0.95 19.13
N GLU A 73 -8.86 -1.58 18.05
CA GLU A 73 -9.66 -2.83 18.09
C GLU A 73 -8.91 -3.95 18.83
N PHE A 74 -7.59 -4.09 18.61
CA PHE A 74 -6.76 -5.06 19.32
C PHE A 74 -6.68 -4.78 20.83
N LYS A 75 -6.47 -3.52 21.22
CA LYS A 75 -6.38 -3.12 22.63
C LYS A 75 -7.70 -3.37 23.36
N GLU A 76 -8.82 -3.05 22.73
CA GLU A 76 -10.16 -3.33 23.27
C GLU A 76 -10.43 -4.82 23.40
N LEU A 77 -10.03 -5.63 22.42
CA LEU A 77 -10.17 -7.09 22.49
C LEU A 77 -9.41 -7.65 23.70
N LYS A 78 -8.17 -7.19 23.93
CA LYS A 78 -7.37 -7.61 25.09
C LYS A 78 -7.99 -7.21 26.44
N GLN A 79 -8.58 -6.01 26.52
CA GLN A 79 -9.29 -5.57 27.73
C GLN A 79 -10.52 -6.44 28.02
N ARG A 80 -11.31 -6.79 26.99
CA ARG A 80 -12.51 -7.62 27.14
C ARG A 80 -12.17 -9.05 27.58
N GLU A 81 -11.04 -9.58 27.12
CA GLU A 81 -10.50 -10.87 27.56
C GLU A 81 -9.94 -10.84 29.00
N GLN A 82 -10.12 -9.73 29.74
CA GLN A 82 -9.52 -9.47 31.06
C GLN A 82 -7.99 -9.62 31.08
N GLN A 83 -7.36 -9.55 29.92
CA GLN A 83 -5.91 -9.59 29.80
C GLN A 83 -5.37 -8.18 30.02
N ARG A 84 -4.26 -8.08 30.76
CA ARG A 84 -3.52 -6.81 30.83
C ARG A 84 -3.11 -6.43 29.40
N VAL A 85 -3.52 -5.24 28.95
CA VAL A 85 -3.06 -4.71 27.66
C VAL A 85 -1.54 -4.54 27.74
N PRO A 86 -0.76 -5.29 26.95
CA PRO A 86 0.68 -5.23 27.08
C PRO A 86 1.18 -3.90 26.51
N ALA A 87 2.30 -3.39 27.05
CA ALA A 87 2.99 -2.24 26.47
C ALA A 87 3.48 -2.52 25.03
N LEU A 88 3.73 -3.79 24.71
CA LEU A 88 4.00 -4.27 23.36
C LEU A 88 3.42 -5.69 23.17
N PRO A 89 2.66 -5.97 22.10
CA PRO A 89 2.20 -7.32 21.82
C PRO A 89 3.34 -8.22 21.31
N SER A 90 3.25 -9.52 21.58
CA SER A 90 4.19 -10.51 21.03
C SER A 90 4.01 -10.65 19.52
N GLN A 91 5.05 -11.10 18.81
CA GLN A 91 4.96 -11.38 17.38
C GLN A 91 3.84 -12.39 17.07
N SER A 92 3.75 -13.47 17.85
CA SER A 92 2.69 -14.49 17.70
C SER A 92 1.28 -13.92 17.85
N SER A 93 1.07 -13.00 18.80
CA SER A 93 -0.23 -12.34 18.99
C SER A 93 -0.60 -11.46 17.79
N ILE A 94 0.40 -10.76 17.22
CA ILE A 94 0.21 -9.96 16.01
C ILE A 94 -0.10 -10.87 14.82
N ASP A 95 0.64 -11.97 14.65
CA ASP A 95 0.47 -12.90 13.53
C ASP A 95 -0.91 -13.56 13.54
N GLN A 96 -1.41 -13.93 14.72
CA GLN A 96 -2.76 -14.49 14.90
C GLN A 96 -3.85 -13.44 14.64
N TYR A 97 -3.62 -12.19 15.04
CA TYR A 97 -4.62 -11.12 14.89
C TYR A 97 -4.65 -10.52 13.47
N ILE A 98 -3.49 -10.44 12.81
CA ILE A 98 -3.32 -9.86 11.48
C ILE A 98 -2.94 -10.97 10.51
N ASP A 99 -3.95 -11.70 10.08
CA ASP A 99 -3.84 -12.71 9.04
C ASP A 99 -4.00 -12.10 7.63
N GLU A 100 -3.89 -12.98 6.62
CA GLU A 100 -4.11 -12.63 5.22
C GLU A 100 -5.51 -12.03 4.95
N ALA A 101 -6.55 -12.51 5.62
CA ALA A 101 -7.92 -12.06 5.40
C ALA A 101 -8.12 -10.64 5.93
N VAL A 102 -7.57 -10.31 7.10
CA VAL A 102 -7.56 -8.96 7.66
C VAL A 102 -6.85 -8.01 6.72
N VAL A 103 -5.66 -8.39 6.22
CA VAL A 103 -4.89 -7.56 5.28
C VAL A 103 -5.66 -7.36 3.97
N ALA A 104 -6.18 -8.43 3.36
CA ALA A 104 -6.90 -8.34 2.09
C ALA A 104 -8.23 -7.57 2.20
N LYS A 105 -9.02 -7.82 3.25
CA LYS A 105 -10.41 -7.34 3.31
C LYS A 105 -10.60 -6.06 4.12
N LYS A 106 -9.77 -5.81 5.13
CA LYS A 106 -9.91 -4.63 6.00
C LYS A 106 -8.92 -3.51 5.68
N ILE A 107 -7.69 -3.85 5.31
CA ILE A 107 -6.61 -2.86 5.21
C ILE A 107 -6.31 -2.49 3.75
N LEU A 108 -6.08 -3.49 2.89
CA LEU A 108 -5.62 -3.28 1.52
C LEU A 108 -6.68 -3.55 0.43
N GLN A 109 -7.94 -3.80 0.82
CA GLN A 109 -9.03 -4.20 -0.09
C GLN A 109 -9.09 -3.38 -1.38
N ARG A 110 -9.04 -2.05 -1.26
CA ARG A 110 -9.13 -1.14 -2.40
C ARG A 110 -7.98 -1.30 -3.40
N TYR A 111 -6.79 -1.64 -2.91
CA TYR A 111 -5.58 -1.78 -3.71
C TYR A 111 -5.49 -3.19 -4.30
N ILE A 112 -5.76 -4.22 -3.50
CA ILE A 112 -5.81 -5.62 -3.94
C ILE A 112 -6.84 -5.83 -5.05
N ALA A 113 -7.99 -5.13 -4.99
CA ALA A 113 -8.99 -5.15 -6.05
C ALA A 113 -8.49 -4.64 -7.43
N SER A 114 -7.32 -3.99 -7.48
CA SER A 114 -6.65 -3.51 -8.69
C SER A 114 -5.50 -4.43 -9.13
N THR A 115 -5.33 -5.57 -8.46
CA THR A 115 -4.30 -6.58 -8.75
C THR A 115 -4.92 -7.89 -9.23
N ASN A 116 -4.11 -8.74 -9.85
CA ASN A 116 -4.40 -10.17 -9.97
C ASN A 116 -4.07 -10.86 -8.63
N GLU A 117 -5.05 -10.95 -7.73
CA GLU A 117 -4.84 -11.48 -6.37
C GLU A 117 -4.29 -12.91 -6.37
N ALA A 118 -4.74 -13.76 -7.30
CA ALA A 118 -4.25 -15.13 -7.40
C ALA A 118 -2.74 -15.16 -7.70
N GLU A 119 -2.28 -14.29 -8.60
CA GLU A 119 -0.87 -14.19 -8.93
C GLU A 119 -0.06 -13.50 -7.82
N LEU A 120 -0.63 -12.48 -7.16
CA LEU A 120 -0.02 -11.81 -6.02
C LEU A 120 0.22 -12.78 -4.85
N LYS A 121 -0.63 -13.81 -4.70
CA LYS A 121 -0.42 -14.91 -3.75
C LYS A 121 0.63 -15.89 -4.25
N ARG A 122 0.53 -16.34 -5.51
CA ARG A 122 1.48 -17.30 -6.11
C ARG A 122 2.92 -16.80 -6.11
N ASN A 123 3.15 -15.51 -6.35
CA ASN A 123 4.50 -14.93 -6.43
C ASN A 123 5.09 -14.54 -5.07
N GLY A 124 4.37 -14.76 -3.97
CA GLY A 124 4.82 -14.45 -2.61
C GLY A 124 4.75 -12.97 -2.22
N SER A 125 4.40 -12.05 -3.12
CA SER A 125 4.27 -10.62 -2.81
C SER A 125 3.21 -10.36 -1.75
N PHE A 126 2.11 -11.13 -1.73
CA PHE A 126 1.08 -10.96 -0.71
C PHE A 126 1.59 -11.26 0.70
N ILE A 127 2.44 -12.27 0.87
CA ILE A 127 3.08 -12.60 2.16
C ILE A 127 3.92 -11.41 2.65
N LYS A 128 4.67 -10.77 1.76
CA LYS A 128 5.46 -9.56 2.08
C LYS A 128 4.57 -8.37 2.42
N LEU A 129 3.42 -8.19 1.75
CA LEU A 129 2.44 -7.17 2.11
C LEU A 129 1.82 -7.41 3.50
N VAL A 130 1.57 -8.67 3.87
CA VAL A 130 1.12 -9.02 5.23
C VAL A 130 2.20 -8.65 6.26
N GLN A 131 3.46 -9.02 6.00
CA GLN A 131 4.58 -8.63 6.85
C GLN A 131 4.68 -7.11 7.00
N PHE A 132 4.54 -6.36 5.90
CA PHE A 132 4.52 -4.91 5.90
C PHE A 132 3.42 -4.34 6.82
N ILE A 133 2.19 -4.86 6.75
CA ILE A 133 1.09 -4.39 7.62
C ILE A 133 1.37 -4.69 9.10
N ARG A 134 1.96 -5.84 9.41
CA ARG A 134 2.35 -6.19 10.79
C ARG A 134 3.41 -5.23 11.34
N GLU A 135 4.40 -4.84 10.54
CA GLU A 135 5.38 -3.83 10.94
C GLU A 135 4.75 -2.44 11.14
N CYS A 136 3.83 -2.03 10.26
CA CYS A 136 3.09 -0.79 10.45
C CYS A 136 2.27 -0.79 11.73
N PHE A 137 1.64 -1.92 12.05
CA PHE A 137 0.88 -2.11 13.28
C PHE A 137 1.78 -1.92 14.51
N LYS A 138 2.97 -2.53 14.54
CA LYS A 138 3.93 -2.37 15.65
C LYS A 138 4.33 -0.90 15.84
N ILE A 139 4.59 -0.20 14.75
CA ILE A 139 4.92 1.22 14.78
C ILE A 139 3.77 2.01 15.44
N HIS A 140 2.54 1.86 14.91
CA HIS A 140 1.37 2.57 15.42
C HIS A 140 0.91 2.13 16.82
N TYR A 141 1.25 0.91 17.25
CA TYR A 141 0.87 0.39 18.56
C TYR A 141 1.46 1.22 19.70
N ARG A 142 2.75 1.58 19.56
CA ARG A 142 3.49 2.40 20.52
C ARG A 142 3.03 3.85 20.46
N ASN A 143 3.24 4.48 19.31
CA ASN A 143 2.87 5.85 19.01
C ASN A 143 2.61 5.93 17.51
N LYS A 144 1.53 6.60 17.10
CA LYS A 144 1.22 6.79 15.67
C LYS A 144 2.37 7.57 15.00
N ASP A 145 3.26 6.84 14.34
CA ASP A 145 4.44 7.39 13.66
C ASP A 145 4.36 7.12 12.17
N VAL A 146 3.92 8.12 11.42
CA VAL A 146 3.78 8.04 9.95
C VAL A 146 5.11 8.15 9.23
N LYS A 147 6.17 8.65 9.87
CA LYS A 147 7.50 8.77 9.26
C LYS A 147 8.16 7.39 9.18
N LYS A 148 8.14 6.62 10.27
CA LYS A 148 8.65 5.25 10.28
C LYS A 148 7.90 4.31 9.34
N VAL A 149 6.59 4.53 9.13
CA VAL A 149 5.83 3.78 8.11
C VAL A 149 6.37 3.99 6.70
N LYS A 150 6.98 5.15 6.39
CA LYS A 150 7.61 5.37 5.08
C LYS A 150 8.88 4.55 4.91
N GLU A 151 9.69 4.41 5.96
CA GLU A 151 10.94 3.62 5.92
C GLU A 151 10.69 2.15 5.56
N LEU A 152 9.50 1.63 5.84
CA LEU A 152 9.09 0.29 5.44
C LEU A 152 8.91 0.13 3.91
N ASP A 153 9.07 1.19 3.09
CA ASP A 153 9.06 1.08 1.62
C ASP A 153 10.16 0.11 1.16
N ALA A 154 11.26 0.01 1.91
CA ALA A 154 12.31 -0.97 1.69
C ALA A 154 11.84 -2.44 1.71
N LEU A 155 10.73 -2.76 2.39
CA LEU A 155 10.17 -4.13 2.41
C LEU A 155 9.37 -4.46 1.15
N THR A 156 8.90 -3.44 0.42
CA THR A 156 7.89 -3.60 -0.63
C THR A 156 8.33 -3.10 -2.01
N LYS A 157 9.39 -2.29 -2.08
CA LYS A 157 9.82 -1.64 -3.32
C LYS A 157 10.17 -2.64 -4.44
N ASP A 158 10.73 -3.79 -4.08
CA ASP A 158 11.15 -4.82 -5.04
C ASP A 158 10.07 -5.85 -5.36
N LEU A 159 8.85 -5.69 -4.81
CA LEU A 159 7.76 -6.62 -5.06
C LEU A 159 7.25 -6.51 -6.50
N PHE A 160 6.97 -7.67 -7.09
CA PHE A 160 6.16 -7.75 -8.28
C PHE A 160 4.67 -7.73 -7.90
N ILE A 161 3.98 -6.64 -8.22
CA ILE A 161 2.55 -6.44 -8.01
C ILE A 161 1.83 -6.64 -9.35
N PRO A 162 1.18 -7.79 -9.59
CA PRO A 162 0.54 -8.06 -10.87
C PRO A 162 -0.73 -7.22 -10.98
N SER A 163 -0.81 -6.33 -11.96
CA SER A 163 -1.99 -5.49 -12.17
C SER A 163 -3.14 -6.32 -12.72
N ARG A 164 -4.37 -5.93 -12.42
CA ARG A 164 -5.57 -6.68 -12.83
C ARG A 164 -5.71 -6.76 -14.35
N SER A 165 -5.24 -5.75 -15.05
CA SER A 165 -5.18 -5.70 -16.52
C SER A 165 -4.06 -6.54 -17.12
N GLY A 166 -3.15 -7.10 -16.32
CA GLY A 166 -1.97 -7.85 -16.77
C GLY A 166 -0.90 -6.98 -17.43
N ARG A 167 -1.03 -5.64 -17.37
CA ARG A 167 -0.09 -4.70 -17.97
C ARG A 167 1.20 -4.56 -17.16
N ASN A 168 1.10 -4.71 -15.84
CA ASN A 168 2.20 -4.76 -14.88
C ASN A 168 3.17 -3.57 -14.98
N LEU A 169 2.68 -2.40 -15.41
CA LEU A 169 3.54 -1.24 -15.72
C LEU A 169 4.18 -0.68 -14.46
N ALA A 170 3.40 -0.52 -13.40
CA ALA A 170 3.90 -0.08 -12.11
C ALA A 170 5.00 -1.01 -11.58
N SER A 171 4.90 -2.32 -11.86
CA SER A 171 5.89 -3.33 -11.43
C SER A 171 7.17 -3.34 -12.27
N SER A 172 7.15 -2.80 -13.49
CA SER A 172 8.37 -2.63 -14.30
C SER A 172 9.22 -1.41 -13.91
N LEU A 173 8.73 -0.55 -13.01
CA LEU A 173 9.51 0.59 -12.53
C LEU A 173 10.63 0.14 -11.59
N VAL A 174 11.81 0.73 -11.75
CA VAL A 174 12.89 0.65 -10.76
C VAL A 174 12.62 1.72 -9.72
N LEU A 175 12.54 1.34 -8.45
CA LEU A 175 12.20 2.23 -7.34
C LEU A 175 13.44 2.47 -6.46
N GLU A 176 13.44 3.61 -5.78
CA GLU A 176 14.50 4.04 -4.83
C GLU A 176 14.33 3.33 -3.47
#